data_AF-A0A8C5X9L3-F1
#
_entry.id   AF-A0A8C5X9L3-F1
#
_cell.length_a   1.000
_cell.length_b   1.000
_cell.length_c   1.000
_cell.angle_alpha   90.00
_cell.angle_beta   90.00
_cell.angle_gamma   90.00
#
_symmetry.space_group_name_H-M   'P 1'
#
loop_
_entity.id
_entity.type
_entity.pdbx_description
1 polymer ?
#
loop_
_entity_poly.entity_id
_entity_poly.type
_entity_poly.pdbx_seq_one_letter_code
_entity_poly.pdbx_strand_id
1 'polypeptide(L)'
;VINLNTHNDARLVKKTAAVRKPRFDASLVLLTRRFMALLKKAPDGVLDLNEVATTLGVRKRRVYDITNVLDGIHLIQKRSKNLIQWITLTITLLSQGLVLIYL
;
A
#
# COMPACT_ATOMS: atom_id res chain seq x y z
N VAL A 1 -55.33 -7.33 42.92
CA VAL A 1 -54.50 -8.52 43.19
C VAL A 1 -54.42 -9.32 41.89
N ILE A 2 -53.19 -9.58 41.41
CA ILE A 2 -52.79 -10.39 40.21
C ILE A 2 -52.98 -9.65 38.86
N ASN A 3 -52.08 -9.63 37.87
CA ASN A 3 -50.65 -9.94 37.69
C ASN A 3 -50.24 -9.38 36.30
N LEU A 4 -48.97 -9.04 36.18
CA LEU A 4 -48.22 -8.65 34.98
C LEU A 4 -48.14 -9.80 33.97
N ASN A 5 -48.17 -9.48 32.67
CA ASN A 5 -47.16 -10.01 31.73
C ASN A 5 -47.03 -9.16 30.46
N THR A 6 -46.08 -8.25 30.53
CA THR A 6 -45.01 -7.99 29.56
C THR A 6 -45.08 -8.74 28.23
N HIS A 7 -45.43 -8.01 27.17
CA HIS A 7 -44.77 -8.16 25.88
C HIS A 7 -44.76 -6.81 25.16
N ASN A 8 -43.54 -6.39 24.79
CA ASN A 8 -43.18 -5.66 23.56
C ASN A 8 -44.12 -4.51 23.17
N ASP A 9 -43.67 -3.27 23.10
CA ASP A 9 -43.09 -2.81 21.84
C ASP A 9 -42.37 -1.47 22.00
N ALA A 10 -41.46 -1.21 21.05
CA ALA A 10 -40.68 0.01 20.87
C ALA A 10 -39.42 0.14 21.75
N ARG A 11 -38.59 -0.90 21.74
CA ARG A 11 -37.12 -0.69 21.81
C ARG A 11 -36.71 0.24 20.67
N LEU A 12 -36.28 1.43 21.08
CA LEU A 12 -35.51 2.42 20.32
C LEU A 12 -34.47 1.73 19.43
N VAL A 13 -34.82 1.52 18.15
CA VAL A 13 -33.86 1.14 17.11
C VAL A 13 -32.97 2.36 16.88
N LYS A 14 -31.92 2.50 17.70
CA LYS A 14 -30.73 3.25 17.33
C LYS A 14 -30.07 2.49 16.18
N LYS A 15 -30.62 2.68 14.98
CA LYS A 15 -30.00 2.26 13.71
C LYS A 15 -28.80 3.17 13.53
N THR A 16 -27.68 2.81 14.14
CA THR A 16 -26.38 3.39 13.81
C THR A 16 -26.15 3.06 12.34
N ALA A 17 -26.48 4.03 11.47
CA ALA A 17 -26.08 4.00 10.08
C ALA A 17 -24.56 3.90 10.10
N ALA A 18 -24.05 2.69 9.88
CA ALA A 18 -22.62 2.45 9.72
C ALA A 18 -22.17 3.41 8.61
N VAL A 19 -21.43 4.45 9.00
CA VAL A 19 -20.78 5.37 8.08
C VAL A 19 -19.98 4.49 7.15
N ARG A 20 -20.47 4.34 5.90
CA ARG A 20 -19.79 3.53 4.90
C ARG A 20 -18.41 4.14 4.75
N LYS A 21 -17.40 3.43 5.24
CA LYS A 21 -16.00 3.83 5.11
C LYS A 21 -15.77 4.10 3.61
N PRO A 22 -15.38 5.33 3.22
CA PRO A 22 -15.27 5.67 1.80
C PRO A 22 -14.37 4.64 1.11
N ARG A 23 -14.80 4.16 -0.06
CA ARG A 23 -14.10 3.12 -0.86
C ARG A 23 -12.65 3.48 -1.26
N PHE A 24 -12.20 4.68 -0.90
CA PHE A 24 -10.85 5.20 -1.09
C PHE A 24 -9.76 4.48 -0.28
N ASP A 25 -10.13 3.73 0.77
CA ASP A 25 -9.20 2.99 1.64
C ASP A 25 -8.35 1.95 0.88
N ALA A 26 -8.74 1.55 -0.34
CA ALA A 26 -8.03 0.58 -1.19
C ALA A 26 -7.65 1.15 -2.58
N SER A 27 -7.64 2.47 -2.74
CA SER A 27 -7.23 3.09 -4.01
C SER A 27 -5.77 2.78 -4.34
N LEU A 28 -5.47 2.59 -5.64
CA LEU A 28 -4.09 2.34 -6.09
C LEU A 28 -3.15 3.48 -5.67
N VAL A 29 -3.64 4.74 -5.68
CA VAL A 29 -2.87 5.91 -5.22
C VAL A 29 -2.42 5.75 -3.76
N LEU A 30 -3.31 5.35 -2.86
CA LEU A 30 -2.97 5.17 -1.45
C LEU A 30 -2.00 3.99 -1.26
N LEU A 31 -2.22 2.89 -2.00
CA LEU A 31 -1.33 1.73 -1.97
C LEU A 31 0.07 2.08 -2.47
N THR A 32 0.18 2.83 -3.57
CA THR A 32 1.46 3.30 -4.11
C THR A 32 2.18 4.19 -3.10
N ARG A 33 1.48 5.12 -2.43
CA ARG A 33 2.10 5.97 -1.39
C ARG A 33 2.70 5.14 -0.25
N ARG A 34 1.95 4.15 0.24
CA ARG A 34 2.43 3.24 1.31
C ARG A 34 3.56 2.33 0.82
N PHE A 35 3.45 1.81 -0.40
CA PHE A 35 4.51 1.03 -1.04
C PHE A 35 5.82 1.82 -1.12
N MET A 36 5.77 3.07 -1.57
CA MET A 36 6.95 3.94 -1.63
C MET A 36 7.56 4.19 -0.24
N ALA A 37 6.75 4.27 0.81
CA ALA A 37 7.26 4.39 2.17
C ALA A 37 7.99 3.13 2.64
N LEU A 38 7.53 1.94 2.25
CA LEU A 38 8.24 0.68 2.51
C LEU A 38 9.55 0.63 1.73
N LEU A 39 9.52 1.02 0.45
CA LEU A 39 10.69 0.99 -0.43
C LEU A 39 11.81 1.92 0.04
N LYS A 40 11.46 3.11 0.54
CA LYS A 40 12.43 4.05 1.14
C LYS A 40 13.08 3.54 2.42
N LYS A 41 12.39 2.68 3.17
CA LYS A 41 12.89 2.09 4.42
C LYS A 41 13.62 0.76 4.20
N ALA A 42 13.51 0.19 3.01
CA ALA A 42 14.05 -1.11 2.69
C ALA A 42 15.59 -1.06 2.65
N PRO A 43 16.28 -1.98 3.34
CA PRO A 43 17.74 -2.07 3.24
C PRO A 43 18.15 -2.37 1.80
N ASP A 44 19.21 -1.70 1.33
CA ASP A 44 19.73 -1.78 -0.04
C ASP A 44 18.68 -1.50 -1.16
N GLY A 45 17.54 -0.90 -0.78
CA GLY A 45 16.41 -0.64 -1.67
C GLY A 45 15.70 -1.92 -2.14
N VAL A 46 15.86 -3.07 -1.47
CA VAL A 46 15.29 -4.35 -1.89
C VAL A 46 14.00 -4.66 -1.14
N LEU A 47 12.90 -4.94 -1.86
CA LEU A 47 11.61 -5.32 -1.27
C LEU A 47 11.17 -6.73 -1.69
N ASP A 48 10.64 -7.49 -0.72
CA ASP A 48 9.89 -8.73 -0.98
C ASP A 48 8.40 -8.46 -1.23
N LEU A 49 7.90 -8.91 -2.37
CA LEU A 49 6.52 -8.67 -2.80
C LEU A 49 5.48 -9.41 -1.97
N ASN A 50 5.81 -10.54 -1.33
CA ASN A 50 4.91 -11.21 -0.37
C ASN A 50 4.81 -10.42 0.92
N GLU A 51 5.95 -9.96 1.45
CA GLU A 51 5.96 -9.15 2.67
C GLU A 51 5.17 -7.85 2.47
N VAL A 52 5.40 -7.17 1.35
CA VAL A 52 4.65 -5.96 0.98
C VAL A 52 3.14 -6.24 0.89
N ALA A 53 2.74 -7.36 0.26
CA ALA A 53 1.33 -7.72 0.16
C ALA A 53 0.68 -7.90 1.55
N THR A 54 1.38 -8.59 2.45
CA THR A 54 0.96 -8.79 3.85
C THR A 54 0.89 -7.47 4.60
N THR A 55 1.93 -6.64 4.52
CA THR A 55 2.03 -5.35 5.23
C THR A 55 0.99 -4.34 4.75
N LEU A 56 0.70 -4.32 3.45
CA LEU A 56 -0.34 -3.45 2.88
C LEU A 56 -1.75 -4.03 3.05
N GLY A 57 -1.89 -5.29 3.49
CA GLY A 57 -3.18 -5.97 3.64
C GLY A 57 -3.90 -6.18 2.30
N VAL A 58 -3.15 -6.37 1.22
CA VAL A 58 -3.71 -6.49 -0.14
C VAL A 58 -3.28 -7.78 -0.82
N ARG A 59 -4.05 -8.18 -1.83
CA ARG A 59 -3.69 -9.31 -2.70
C ARG A 59 -2.45 -8.97 -3.53
N LYS A 60 -1.62 -9.98 -3.77
CA LYS A 60 -0.38 -9.87 -4.59
C LYS A 60 -0.60 -9.22 -5.97
N ARG A 61 -1.80 -9.40 -6.55
CA ARG A 61 -2.20 -8.74 -7.80
C ARG A 61 -2.11 -7.20 -7.72
N ARG A 62 -2.47 -6.58 -6.58
CA ARG A 62 -2.39 -5.12 -6.40
C ARG A 62 -0.96 -4.63 -6.30
N VAL A 63 -0.07 -5.44 -5.71
CA VAL A 63 1.36 -5.15 -5.71
C VAL A 63 1.90 -5.12 -7.14
N TYR A 64 1.46 -6.04 -8.00
CA TYR A 64 1.85 -6.05 -9.41
C TYR A 64 1.36 -4.84 -10.21
N ASP A 65 0.16 -4.31 -9.89
CA ASP A 65 -0.30 -3.06 -10.50
C ASP A 65 0.69 -1.92 -10.26
N ILE A 66 1.28 -1.86 -9.05
CA ILE A 66 2.26 -0.84 -8.67
C ILE A 66 3.62 -1.14 -9.33
N THR A 67 4.11 -2.38 -9.23
CA THR A 67 5.43 -2.71 -9.76
C THR A 67 5.50 -2.58 -11.28
N ASN A 68 4.44 -2.94 -12.01
CA ASN A 68 4.45 -2.84 -13.47
C ASN A 68 4.55 -1.37 -13.94
N VAL A 69 3.91 -0.44 -13.22
CA VAL A 69 4.03 0.98 -13.53
C VAL A 69 5.45 1.46 -13.24
N LEU A 70 6.00 1.15 -12.06
CA LEU A 70 7.35 1.57 -11.66
C LEU A 70 8.45 0.96 -12.55
N ASP A 71 8.27 -0.29 -12.98
CA ASP A 71 9.15 -0.98 -13.92
C ASP A 71 9.05 -0.36 -15.32
N GLY A 72 7.83 -0.04 -15.78
CA GLY A 72 7.60 0.63 -17.06
C GLY A 72 8.22 2.03 -17.17
N ILE A 73 8.41 2.72 -16.04
CA ILE A 73 9.16 4.00 -15.97
C ILE A 73 10.59 3.83 -15.42
N HIS A 74 11.09 2.59 -15.33
CA HIS A 74 12.48 2.27 -14.99
C HIS A 74 12.94 2.80 -13.62
N LEU A 75 12.05 2.81 -12.62
CA LEU A 75 12.40 3.19 -11.24
C LEU A 75 12.74 1.99 -10.34
N ILE A 76 12.32 0.79 -10.75
CA ILE A 76 12.67 -0.46 -10.06
C ILE A 76 13.20 -1.46 -11.08
N GLN A 77 13.96 -2.43 -10.59
CA GLN A 77 14.39 -3.59 -11.36
C GLN A 77 13.98 -4.88 -10.65
N LYS A 78 13.74 -5.94 -11.42
CA LYS A 78 13.49 -7.27 -10.88
C LYS A 78 14.80 -7.94 -10.47
N ARG A 79 14.94 -8.30 -9.20
CA ARG A 79 16.09 -9.07 -8.70
C ARG A 79 15.82 -10.59 -8.74
N SER A 80 14.60 -11.00 -8.39
CA SER A 80 14.15 -12.41 -8.46
C SER A 80 12.62 -12.49 -8.54
N LYS A 81 12.04 -13.71 -8.48
CA LYS A 81 10.57 -13.91 -8.61
C LYS A 81 9.75 -13.10 -7.60
N ASN A 82 10.25 -12.91 -6.39
CA ASN A 82 9.56 -12.17 -5.32
C ASN A 82 10.31 -10.93 -4.85
N LEU A 83 11.48 -10.62 -5.43
CA LEU A 83 12.31 -9.51 -5.00
C LEU A 83 12.43 -8.46 -6.11
N ILE A 84 12.21 -7.21 -5.74
CA ILE A 84 12.50 -6.04 -6.56
C ILE A 84 13.53 -5.17 -5.86
N GLN A 85 14.21 -4.32 -6.63
CA GLN A 85 15.18 -3.37 -6.12
C GLN A 85 14.93 -1.98 -6.69
N TRP A 86 15.04 -0.96 -5.83
CA TRP A 86 14.97 0.45 -6.24
C TRP A 86 16.24 0.87 -6.98
N ILE A 87 16.06 1.60 -8.08
CA ILE A 87 17.17 2.13 -8.89
C ILE A 87 17.55 3.51 -8.33
N THR A 88 18.23 3.53 -7.17
CA THR A 88 18.62 4.80 -6.52
C THR A 88 19.87 5.43 -7.14
N LEU A 89 20.87 4.62 -7.49
CA LEU A 89 22.20 5.11 -7.87
C LEU A 89 22.18 5.88 -9.19
N THR A 90 21.48 5.37 -10.21
CA THR A 90 21.50 5.98 -11.54
C THR A 90 20.88 7.37 -11.55
N ILE A 91 19.75 7.59 -10.86
CA ILE A 91 19.07 8.89 -10.86
C ILE A 91 19.81 9.90 -9.97
N THR A 92 20.31 9.46 -8.82
CA THR A 92 21.00 10.36 -7.88
C THR A 92 22.36 10.81 -8.43
N LEU A 93 23.10 9.92 -9.11
CA LEU A 93 24.36 10.27 -9.78
C LEU A 93 24.17 11.16 -11.01
N LEU A 94 23.00 11.14 -11.66
CA LEU A 94 22.67 12.08 -12.75
C LEU A 94 22.21 13.44 -12.21
N SER A 95 21.57 13.46 -11.03
CA SER A 95 21.09 14.67 -10.37
C SER A 95 22.18 15.41 -9.59
N GLN A 96 23.17 14.69 -9.05
CA GLN A 96 24.36 15.25 -8.42
C GLN A 96 25.40 15.40 -9.52
N GLY A 97 25.94 16.60 -9.76
CA GLY A 97 26.85 16.93 -10.86
C GLY A 97 28.23 16.23 -10.86
N LEU A 98 28.31 14.97 -10.41
CA LEU A 98 29.49 14.12 -10.33
C LEU A 98 30.03 13.70 -11.72
N VAL A 99 29.36 14.06 -12.81
CA VAL A 99 29.89 13.86 -14.18
C VAL A 99 31.13 14.73 -14.43
N LEU A 100 31.30 15.86 -13.72
CA LEU A 100 32.42 16.79 -13.93
C LEU A 100 33.75 16.39 -13.26
N ILE A 101 33.79 15.33 -12.45
CA ILE A 101 35.03 14.88 -11.77
C ILE A 101 35.68 13.66 -12.42
N TYR A 102 35.07 13.09 -13.46
CA TYR A 102 35.55 11.91 -14.17
C TYR A 102 35.88 12.17 -15.66
N LEU A 103 35.92 13.44 -16.09
CA LEU A 103 36.34 13.85 -17.43
C LEU A 103 37.46 14.90 -17.35
#